data_AF-A0A956YW73-F1
#
_entry.id   AF-A0A956YW73-F1
#
_cell.length_a   1.000
_cell.length_b   1.000
_cell.length_c   1.000
_cell.angle_alpha   90.00
_cell.angle_beta   90.00
_cell.angle_gamma   90.00
#
_symmetry.space_group_name_H-M   'P 1'
#
loop_
_entity.id
_entity.type
_entity.pdbx_description
1 polymer ?
#
loop_
_entity_poly.entity_id
_entity_poly.type
_entity_poly.pdbx_seq_one_letter_code
_entity_poly.pdbx_strand_id
1 'polypeptide(L)'
;MNDSEPKYPIPNWNQIQQRLFRYERILEISQELAVMFDHQALLRVIVNAASELTDSEASSILLLDASTGELRFEMASNMASSDLTNIVVPIDGSIAGWVVTHGEVRLIQDSAADPGYSRQVEDATRVRTSNLLAVPLKSRRGQVIGVLEALNKRGPTQYQDDDIKMLT
;
A
#
# COMPACT_ATOMS: atom_id res chain seq x y z
N MET A 1 65.13 27.29 -23.93
CA MET A 1 64.15 26.21 -23.75
C MET A 1 63.14 26.75 -22.76
N ASN A 2 61.90 26.96 -23.22
CA ASN A 2 60.87 27.74 -22.52
C ASN A 2 60.03 26.79 -21.66
N ASP A 3 60.32 26.72 -20.36
CA ASP A 3 59.48 26.04 -19.38
C ASP A 3 58.22 26.88 -19.15
N SER A 4 57.15 26.48 -19.82
CA SER A 4 55.82 27.06 -19.64
C SER A 4 55.19 26.42 -18.42
N GLU A 5 55.05 27.19 -17.34
CA GLU A 5 54.26 26.78 -16.17
C GLU A 5 52.84 26.37 -16.62
N PRO A 6 52.28 25.29 -16.05
CA PRO A 6 50.94 24.87 -16.40
C PRO A 6 49.93 25.95 -16.01
N LYS A 7 49.24 26.47 -17.03
CA LYS A 7 48.24 27.56 -16.99
C LYS A 7 47.00 27.26 -16.14
N TYR A 8 46.91 26.10 -15.49
CA TYR A 8 45.75 25.67 -14.72
C TYR A 8 46.17 25.06 -13.38
N PRO A 9 45.53 25.47 -12.27
CA PRO A 9 45.78 24.89 -10.96
C PRO A 9 45.41 23.41 -10.97
N ILE A 10 46.27 22.58 -10.38
CA ILE A 10 46.06 21.13 -10.27
C ILE A 10 44.75 20.91 -9.48
N PRO A 11 43.79 20.15 -10.03
CA PRO A 11 42.51 19.94 -9.37
C PRO A 11 42.69 19.29 -8.00
N ASN A 12 42.01 19.82 -6.98
CA ASN A 12 41.96 19.19 -5.67
C ASN A 12 41.07 17.94 -5.76
N TRP A 13 41.70 16.79 -6.02
CA TRP A 13 41.03 15.51 -6.22
C TRP A 13 40.14 15.11 -5.03
N ASN A 14 40.54 15.41 -3.79
CA ASN A 14 39.70 15.12 -2.62
C ASN A 14 38.40 15.93 -2.65
N GLN A 15 38.45 17.18 -3.08
CA GLN A 15 37.29 18.05 -3.18
C GLN A 15 36.36 17.65 -4.33
N ILE A 16 36.94 17.21 -5.45
CA ILE A 16 36.18 16.68 -6.60
C ILE A 16 35.50 15.37 -6.23
N GLN A 17 36.20 14.46 -5.55
CA GLN A 17 35.65 13.19 -5.07
C GLN A 17 34.53 13.40 -4.06
N GLN A 18 34.70 14.33 -3.10
CA GLN A 18 33.61 14.68 -2.17
C GLN A 18 32.40 15.29 -2.87
N ARG A 19 32.59 16.09 -3.92
CA ARG A 19 31.48 16.66 -4.70
C ARG A 19 30.77 15.58 -5.52
N LEU A 20 31.49 14.67 -6.16
CA LEU A 20 30.93 13.54 -6.91
C LEU A 20 30.08 12.65 -6.01
N PHE A 21 30.63 12.24 -4.85
CA PHE A 21 29.89 11.43 -3.88
C PHE A 21 28.60 12.12 -3.41
N ARG A 22 28.63 13.44 -3.14
CA ARG A 22 27.42 14.18 -2.75
C ARG A 22 26.37 14.22 -3.86
N TYR A 23 26.78 14.37 -5.12
CA TYR A 23 25.84 14.34 -6.25
C TYR A 23 25.24 12.95 -6.47
N GLU A 24 26.03 11.89 -6.35
CA GLU A 24 25.54 10.51 -6.42
C GLU A 24 24.48 10.24 -5.36
N ARG A 25 24.73 10.63 -4.10
CA ARG A 25 23.76 10.49 -3.02
C ARG A 25 22.47 11.26 -3.25
N ILE A 26 22.55 12.48 -3.80
CA ILE A 26 21.35 13.27 -4.13
C ILE A 26 20.56 12.61 -5.26
N LEU A 27 21.24 12.03 -6.25
CA LEU A 27 20.60 11.33 -7.36
C LEU A 27 19.93 10.02 -6.91
N GLU A 28 20.57 9.27 -6.01
CA GLU A 28 19.97 8.08 -5.38
C GLU A 28 18.71 8.46 -4.60
N ILE A 29 18.79 9.46 -3.72
CA ILE A 29 17.64 9.94 -2.94
C ILE A 29 16.53 10.44 -3.88
N SER A 30 16.87 11.16 -4.95
CA SER A 30 15.87 11.68 -5.91
C SER A 30 15.17 10.55 -6.67
N GLN A 31 15.89 9.48 -7.02
CA GLN A 31 15.31 8.29 -7.65
C GLN A 31 14.43 7.50 -6.67
N GLU A 32 14.89 7.28 -5.45
CA GLU A 32 14.11 6.65 -4.38
C GLU A 32 12.81 7.43 -4.15
N LEU A 33 12.88 8.76 -4.03
CA LEU A 33 11.72 9.63 -3.87
C LEU A 33 10.78 9.56 -5.07
N ALA A 34 11.29 9.62 -6.31
CA ALA A 34 10.47 9.52 -7.52
C ALA A 34 9.71 8.19 -7.60
N VAL A 35 10.37 7.08 -7.24
CA VAL A 35 9.73 5.76 -7.16
C VAL A 35 8.69 5.71 -6.06
N MET A 36 8.92 6.32 -4.89
CA MET A 36 7.92 6.42 -3.82
C MET A 36 6.68 7.23 -4.24
N PHE A 37 6.87 8.34 -4.95
CA PHE A 37 5.76 9.14 -5.49
C PHE A 37 4.96 8.39 -6.55
N ASP A 38 5.64 7.63 -7.41
CA ASP A 38 4.97 6.78 -8.40
C ASP A 38 4.25 5.59 -7.74
N HIS A 39 4.82 5.04 -6.65
CA HIS A 39 4.20 3.96 -5.89
C HIS A 39 2.86 4.38 -5.28
N GLN A 40 2.80 5.53 -4.60
CA GLN A 40 1.54 6.03 -4.04
C GLN A 40 0.52 6.37 -5.13
N ALA A 41 0.95 6.92 -6.27
CA ALA A 41 0.08 7.19 -7.41
C ALA A 41 -0.50 5.89 -7.98
N LEU A 42 0.33 4.86 -8.15
CA LEU A 42 -0.09 3.55 -8.63
C LEU A 42 -1.09 2.89 -7.68
N LEU A 43 -0.80 2.84 -6.38
CA LEU A 43 -1.72 2.26 -5.39
C LEU A 43 -3.06 2.99 -5.37
N ARG A 44 -3.06 4.31 -5.54
CA ARG A 44 -4.29 5.11 -5.67
C ARG A 44 -5.11 4.71 -6.89
N VAL A 45 -4.46 4.47 -8.03
CA VAL A 45 -5.13 3.96 -9.23
C VAL A 45 -5.73 2.58 -8.97
N ILE A 46 -5.00 1.69 -8.31
CA ILE A 46 -5.45 0.33 -8.01
C ILE A 46 -6.71 0.35 -7.13
N VAL A 47 -6.71 1.08 -6.01
CA VAL A 47 -7.89 1.14 -5.13
C VAL A 47 -9.08 1.77 -5.85
N ASN A 48 -8.87 2.83 -6.63
CA ASN A 48 -9.97 3.44 -7.38
C ASN A 48 -10.57 2.47 -8.40
N ALA A 49 -9.72 1.75 -9.14
CA ALA A 49 -10.17 0.72 -10.09
C ALA A 49 -10.89 -0.44 -9.38
N ALA A 50 -10.39 -0.90 -8.24
CA ALA A 50 -11.04 -1.96 -7.46
C ALA A 50 -12.44 -1.55 -7.00
N SER A 51 -12.60 -0.33 -6.50
CA SER A 51 -13.90 0.23 -6.10
C SER A 51 -14.86 0.36 -7.28
N GLU A 52 -14.37 0.75 -8.46
CA GLU A 52 -15.18 0.91 -9.67
C GLU A 52 -15.62 -0.45 -10.23
N LEU A 53 -14.69 -1.39 -10.41
CA LEU A 53 -14.95 -2.70 -11.00
C LEU A 53 -15.89 -3.58 -10.17
N THR A 54 -15.87 -3.41 -8.84
CA THR A 54 -16.74 -4.15 -7.92
C THR A 54 -18.00 -3.38 -7.52
N ASP A 55 -18.17 -2.16 -8.03
CA ASP A 55 -19.21 -1.21 -7.64
C ASP A 55 -19.32 -1.04 -6.11
N SER A 56 -18.19 -0.76 -5.46
CA SER A 56 -18.07 -0.61 -4.01
C SER A 56 -17.86 0.85 -3.61
N GLU A 57 -18.42 1.28 -2.47
CA GLU A 57 -18.25 2.64 -1.93
C GLU A 57 -16.78 2.99 -1.73
N ALA A 58 -15.99 2.04 -1.25
CA ALA A 58 -14.57 2.22 -1.03
C ALA A 58 -13.78 0.93 -1.25
N SER A 59 -12.48 1.09 -1.39
CA SER A 59 -11.52 -0.01 -1.32
C SER A 59 -10.23 0.44 -0.66
N SER A 60 -9.45 -0.53 -0.20
CA SER A 60 -8.19 -0.25 0.48
C SER A 60 -7.16 -1.36 0.27
N ILE A 61 -5.89 -0.98 0.41
CA ILE A 61 -4.75 -1.88 0.42
C ILE A 61 -4.12 -1.80 1.81
N LEU A 62 -3.99 -2.97 2.44
CA LEU A 62 -3.27 -3.13 3.69
C LEU A 62 -2.03 -3.99 3.43
N LEU A 63 -0.89 -3.58 3.95
CA LEU A 63 0.38 -4.32 3.81
C LEU A 63 0.84 -4.85 5.16
N LEU A 64 1.40 -6.05 5.14
CA LEU A 64 1.99 -6.69 6.32
C LEU A 64 3.34 -6.05 6.62
N ASP A 65 3.46 -5.46 7.79
CA ASP A 65 4.73 -4.98 8.32
C ASP A 65 5.54 -6.16 8.86
N ALA A 66 6.59 -6.55 8.15
CA ALA A 66 7.43 -7.68 8.55
C ALA A 66 8.17 -7.47 9.89
N SER A 67 8.29 -6.23 10.36
CA SER A 67 8.98 -5.90 11.61
C SER A 67 8.07 -6.02 12.83
N THR A 68 6.80 -5.63 12.70
CA THR A 68 5.83 -5.68 13.82
C THR A 68 4.89 -6.88 13.74
N GLY A 69 4.73 -7.48 12.56
CA GLY A 69 3.75 -8.53 12.30
C GLY A 69 2.31 -8.02 12.19
N GLU A 70 2.10 -6.72 12.03
CA GLU A 70 0.78 -6.09 11.96
C GLU A 70 0.44 -5.63 10.54
N LEU A 71 -0.85 -5.41 10.26
CA LEU A 71 -1.29 -4.82 9.01
C LEU A 71 -1.42 -3.31 9.15
N ARG A 72 -0.98 -2.59 8.12
CA ARG A 72 -1.10 -1.13 8.03
C ARG A 72 -1.79 -0.73 6.75
N PHE A 73 -2.62 0.30 6.80
CA PHE A 73 -3.19 0.88 5.60
C PHE A 73 -2.11 1.57 4.77
N GLU A 74 -1.91 1.08 3.56
CA GLU A 74 -1.01 1.71 2.59
C GLU A 74 -1.78 2.70 1.71
N MET A 75 -3.01 2.35 1.32
CA MET A 75 -3.87 3.21 0.50
C MET A 75 -5.35 2.90 0.73
N ALA A 76 -6.20 3.92 0.64
CA ALA A 76 -7.66 3.78 0.61
C ALA A 76 -8.26 4.80 -0.36
N SER A 77 -9.33 4.43 -1.07
CA SER A 77 -9.97 5.30 -2.05
C SER A 77 -10.77 6.45 -1.43
N ASN A 78 -11.20 6.29 -0.18
CA ASN A 78 -12.08 7.23 0.54
C ASN A 78 -11.39 8.01 1.67
N MET A 79 -10.08 7.84 1.86
CA MET A 79 -9.33 8.52 2.92
C MET A 79 -8.09 9.23 2.36
N ALA A 80 -7.68 10.32 3.01
CA ALA A 80 -6.41 10.97 2.70
C ALA A 80 -5.25 10.13 3.23
N SER A 81 -4.13 10.10 2.51
CA SER A 81 -2.95 9.31 2.89
C SER A 81 -2.38 9.69 4.27
N SER A 82 -2.58 10.94 4.73
CA SER A 82 -2.20 11.40 6.07
C SER A 82 -2.98 10.73 7.21
N ASP A 83 -4.22 10.33 6.93
CA ASP A 83 -5.12 9.77 7.94
C ASP A 83 -4.87 8.26 8.12
N LEU A 84 -4.27 7.61 7.11
CA LEU A 84 -3.99 6.19 7.08
C LEU A 84 -2.74 5.80 7.88
N THR A 85 -1.76 6.70 7.99
CA THR A 85 -0.40 6.39 8.49
C THR A 85 -0.37 5.82 9.91
N ASN A 86 -1.41 6.08 10.71
CA ASN A 86 -1.51 5.66 12.11
C ASN A 86 -2.52 4.53 12.35
N ILE A 87 -3.15 3.99 11.31
CA ILE A 87 -4.17 2.96 11.45
C ILE A 87 -3.50 1.58 11.37
N VAL A 88 -3.50 0.89 12.51
CA VAL A 88 -2.99 -0.47 12.65
C VAL A 88 -4.16 -1.44 12.73
N VAL A 89 -4.09 -2.51 11.95
CA VAL A 89 -5.04 -3.60 11.97
C VAL A 89 -4.35 -4.85 12.54
N PRO A 90 -4.86 -5.42 13.64
CA PRO A 90 -4.27 -6.63 14.23
C PRO A 90 -4.48 -7.82 13.30
N ILE A 91 -3.53 -8.77 13.28
CA ILE A 91 -3.71 -10.03 12.55
C ILE A 91 -4.81 -10.87 13.20
N ASP A 92 -4.78 -10.98 14.52
CA ASP A 92 -5.78 -11.74 15.25
C ASP A 92 -7.07 -10.93 15.39
N GLY A 93 -8.20 -11.56 15.05
CA GLY A 93 -9.51 -10.95 15.21
C GLY A 93 -9.85 -9.87 14.17
N SER A 94 -9.15 -9.83 13.04
CA SER A 94 -9.53 -9.00 11.88
C SER A 94 -9.70 -9.83 10.62
N ILE A 95 -10.52 -9.33 9.69
CA ILE A 95 -10.75 -9.97 8.40
C ILE A 95 -9.50 -9.93 7.53
N ALA A 96 -8.85 -8.77 7.44
CA ALA A 96 -7.59 -8.62 6.74
C ALA A 96 -6.52 -9.59 7.30
N GLY A 97 -6.43 -9.71 8.63
CA GLY A 97 -5.54 -10.65 9.30
C GLY A 97 -5.83 -12.10 8.93
N TRP A 98 -7.09 -12.51 8.95
CA TRP A 98 -7.50 -13.84 8.52
C TRP A 98 -7.07 -14.13 7.06
N VAL A 99 -7.27 -13.17 6.15
CA VAL A 99 -6.86 -13.29 4.73
C VAL A 99 -5.35 -13.41 4.58
N VAL A 100 -4.56 -12.65 5.34
CA VAL A 100 -3.09 -12.76 5.32
C VAL A 100 -2.63 -14.11 5.85
N THR A 101 -3.23 -14.60 6.94
CA THR A 101 -2.86 -15.87 7.57
C THR A 101 -3.20 -17.07 6.69
N HIS A 102 -4.36 -17.08 6.03
CA HIS A 102 -4.82 -18.21 5.23
C HIS A 102 -4.41 -18.09 3.75
N GLY A 103 -4.17 -16.87 3.26
CA GLY A 103 -3.87 -16.62 1.85
C GLY A 103 -5.05 -16.92 0.92
N GLU A 104 -6.26 -16.82 1.45
CA GLU A 104 -7.55 -17.13 0.82
C GLU A 104 -8.46 -15.91 0.77
N VAL A 105 -9.37 -15.88 -0.21
CA VAL A 105 -10.39 -14.83 -0.33
C VAL A 105 -11.40 -14.95 0.80
N ARG A 106 -11.78 -13.83 1.41
CA ARG A 106 -12.86 -13.75 2.39
C ARG A 106 -13.96 -12.84 1.88
N LEU A 107 -15.18 -13.36 1.85
CA LEU A 107 -16.38 -12.63 1.46
C LEU A 107 -17.34 -12.57 2.64
N ILE A 108 -17.74 -11.35 3.01
CA ILE A 108 -18.68 -11.05 4.08
C ILE A 108 -19.85 -10.29 3.49
N GLN A 109 -21.03 -10.90 3.53
CA GLN A 109 -22.26 -10.29 2.99
C GLN A 109 -23.01 -9.44 4.01
N ASP A 110 -22.77 -9.68 5.29
CA ASP A 110 -23.31 -8.91 6.41
C ASP A 110 -22.31 -8.92 7.57
N SER A 111 -21.68 -7.78 7.81
CA SER A 111 -20.69 -7.59 8.88
C SER A 111 -21.29 -7.73 10.28
N ALA A 112 -22.57 -7.39 10.47
CA ALA A 112 -23.23 -7.48 11.77
C ALA A 112 -23.48 -8.94 12.18
N ALA A 113 -23.55 -9.84 11.18
CA ALA A 113 -23.76 -11.27 11.38
C ALA A 113 -22.46 -12.08 11.44
N ASP A 114 -21.30 -11.51 11.04
CA ASP A 114 -20.02 -12.23 11.03
C ASP A 114 -19.29 -12.11 12.38
N PRO A 115 -19.06 -13.21 13.11
CA PRO A 115 -18.36 -13.19 14.40
C PRO A 115 -16.89 -12.77 14.32
N GLY A 116 -16.28 -12.86 13.13
CA GLY A 116 -14.91 -12.43 12.85
C GLY A 116 -14.79 -10.94 12.54
N TYR A 117 -15.92 -10.23 12.46
CA TYR A 117 -15.93 -8.79 12.24
C TYR A 117 -15.63 -8.02 13.54
N SER A 118 -14.49 -7.34 13.57
CA SER A 118 -14.09 -6.48 14.70
C SER A 118 -14.42 -5.01 14.43
N ARG A 119 -15.22 -4.40 15.31
CA ARG A 119 -15.51 -2.96 15.28
C ARG A 119 -14.32 -2.06 15.55
N GLN A 120 -13.20 -2.63 16.03
CA GLN A 120 -12.00 -1.86 16.33
C GLN A 120 -11.46 -1.13 15.09
N VAL A 121 -11.59 -1.74 13.91
CA VAL A 121 -11.18 -1.13 12.64
C VAL A 121 -12.18 -0.04 12.21
N GLU A 122 -13.48 -0.22 12.43
CA GLU A 122 -14.49 0.83 12.21
C GLU A 122 -14.24 2.05 13.09
N ASP A 123 -13.92 1.85 14.37
CA ASP A 123 -13.67 2.94 15.31
C ASP A 123 -12.44 3.76 14.91
N ALA A 124 -11.39 3.08 14.40
CA ALA A 124 -10.17 3.72 13.95
C ALA A 124 -10.33 4.46 12.61
N THR A 125 -11.06 3.87 11.66
CA THR A 125 -11.25 4.42 10.30
C THR A 125 -12.45 5.36 10.19
N ARG A 126 -13.39 5.28 11.14
CA ARG A 126 -14.74 5.87 11.09
C ARG A 126 -15.56 5.43 9.87
N VAL A 127 -15.19 4.32 9.24
CA VAL A 127 -15.92 3.71 8.13
C VAL A 127 -16.81 2.62 8.70
N ARG A 128 -18.12 2.73 8.47
CA ARG A 128 -19.05 1.63 8.76
C ARG A 128 -19.01 0.65 7.61
N THR A 129 -18.71 -0.61 7.89
CA THR A 129 -18.70 -1.67 6.89
C THR A 129 -19.99 -2.47 7.01
N SER A 130 -20.78 -2.58 5.94
CA SER A 130 -21.97 -3.43 5.88
C SER A 130 -21.66 -4.79 5.24
N ASN A 131 -20.86 -4.79 4.18
CA ASN A 131 -20.35 -5.97 3.51
C ASN A 131 -18.93 -5.69 3.02
N LEU A 132 -18.15 -6.76 2.82
CA LEU A 132 -16.72 -6.67 2.55
C LEU A 132 -16.24 -7.86 1.72
N LEU A 133 -15.42 -7.58 0.71
CA LEU A 133 -14.68 -8.57 -0.07
C LEU A 133 -13.19 -8.30 0.10
N ALA A 134 -12.46 -9.27 0.66
CA ALA A 134 -11.03 -9.16 0.90
C ALA A 134 -10.29 -10.27 0.16
N VAL A 135 -9.26 -9.88 -0.61
CA VAL A 135 -8.42 -10.80 -1.38
C VAL A 135 -6.94 -10.66 -0.99
N PRO A 136 -6.18 -11.76 -0.95
CA PRO A 136 -4.77 -11.73 -0.56
C PRO A 136 -3.90 -11.14 -1.69
N LEU A 137 -3.07 -10.16 -1.35
CA LEU A 137 -2.02 -9.68 -2.25
C LEU A 137 -0.81 -10.59 -2.12
N LYS A 138 -0.39 -11.20 -3.23
CA LYS A 138 0.74 -12.14 -3.27
C LYS A 138 1.90 -11.55 -4.05
N SER A 139 3.10 -11.68 -3.50
CA SER A 139 4.34 -11.39 -4.23
C SER A 139 4.53 -12.37 -5.39
N ARG A 140 5.46 -12.06 -6.31
CA ARG A 140 5.86 -12.96 -7.40
C ARG A 140 6.32 -14.34 -6.93
N ARG A 141 6.74 -14.49 -5.67
CA ARG A 141 7.16 -15.76 -5.07
C ARG A 141 6.00 -16.53 -4.41
N GLY A 142 4.77 -16.03 -4.49
CA GLY A 142 3.58 -16.63 -3.90
C GLY A 142 3.35 -16.28 -2.42
N GLN A 143 4.27 -15.57 -1.76
CA GLN A 143 4.10 -15.12 -0.39
C GLN A 143 3.03 -14.02 -0.31
N VAL A 144 2.10 -14.14 0.64
CA VAL A 144 1.12 -13.09 0.95
C VAL A 144 1.83 -11.92 1.62
N ILE A 145 1.66 -10.72 1.05
CA ILE A 145 2.30 -9.47 1.51
C ILE A 145 1.29 -8.45 2.03
N GLY A 146 -0.01 -8.74 1.90
CA GLY A 146 -1.07 -7.81 2.25
C GLY A 146 -2.43 -8.26 1.77
N VAL A 147 -3.38 -7.34 1.77
CA VAL A 147 -4.78 -7.54 1.40
C VAL A 147 -5.27 -6.37 0.56
N LEU A 148 -6.08 -6.66 -0.45
CA LEU A 148 -6.92 -5.68 -1.14
C LEU A 148 -8.37 -5.92 -0.70
N GLU A 149 -9.01 -4.89 -0.17
CA GLU A 149 -10.39 -4.94 0.32
C GLU A 149 -11.29 -4.04 -0.51
N ALA A 150 -12.47 -4.51 -0.85
CA ALA A 150 -13.59 -3.71 -1.33
C ALA A 150 -14.67 -3.69 -0.23
N LEU A 151 -15.21 -2.50 0.05
CA LEU A 151 -16.13 -2.25 1.15
C LEU A 151 -17.43 -1.65 0.64
N ASN A 152 -18.53 -2.14 1.18
CA ASN A 152 -19.89 -1.65 0.95
C ASN A 152 -20.24 -1.61 -0.54
N LYS A 153 -20.59 -2.77 -1.11
CA LYS A 153 -21.16 -2.85 -2.46
C LYS A 153 -22.38 -1.93 -2.55
N ARG A 154 -22.45 -1.14 -3.62
CA ARG A 154 -23.51 -0.15 -3.83
C ARG A 154 -24.83 -0.83 -4.18
N GLY A 155 -25.91 -0.15 -3.78
CA GLY A 155 -27.28 -0.57 -4.05
C GLY A 155 -27.70 -1.79 -3.21
N PRO A 156 -28.77 -2.49 -3.59
CA PRO A 156 -29.31 -3.62 -2.82
C PRO A 156 -28.57 -4.94 -3.09
N THR A 157 -27.44 -4.91 -3.80
CA THR A 157 -26.77 -6.12 -4.28
C THR A 157 -25.65 -6.57 -3.36
N GLN A 158 -25.43 -7.88 -3.33
CA GLN A 158 -24.35 -8.55 -2.61
C GLN A 158 -23.20 -8.85 -3.58
N TYR A 159 -21.98 -8.95 -3.06
CA TYR A 159 -20.82 -9.36 -3.87
C TYR A 159 -21.05 -10.75 -4.47
N GLN A 160 -20.63 -10.92 -5.72
CA GLN A 160 -20.76 -12.16 -6.49
C GLN A 160 -19.37 -12.69 -6.89
N ASP A 161 -19.34 -13.90 -7.45
CA ASP A 161 -18.11 -14.52 -7.93
C ASP A 161 -17.38 -13.67 -8.99
N ASP A 162 -18.11 -12.89 -9.79
CA ASP A 162 -17.49 -12.00 -10.76
C ASP A 162 -16.75 -10.83 -10.10
N ASP A 163 -17.24 -10.33 -8.94
CA ASP A 163 -16.50 -9.33 -8.16
C ASP A 163 -15.19 -9.89 -7.61
N ILE A 164 -15.20 -11.16 -7.19
CA ILE A 164 -13.98 -11.86 -6.75
C ILE A 164 -12.96 -11.89 -7.89
N LYS A 165 -13.40 -12.30 -9.10
CA LYS A 165 -12.53 -12.36 -10.29
C LYS A 165 -11.98 -11.00 -10.70
N MET A 166 -12.67 -9.90 -10.42
CA MET A 166 -12.15 -8.56 -10.72
C MET A 166 -10.98 -8.17 -9.82
N LEU A 167 -10.85 -8.78 -8.63
CA LEU A 167 -9.81 -8.44 -7.65
C LEU A 167 -8.65 -9.46 -7.60
N THR A 168 -8.78 -10.63 -8.22
CA THR A 168 -7.77 -11.72 -8.22
C THR A 168 -7.06 -11.85 -9.55
#